data_AF-A0A315X4B1-F1
#
_entry.id   AF-A0A315X4B1-F1
#
_cell.length_a   1.000
_cell.length_b   1.000
_cell.length_c   1.000
_cell.angle_alpha   90.00
_cell.angle_beta   90.00
_cell.angle_gamma   90.00
#
_symmetry.space_group_name_H-M   'P 1'
#
loop_
_entity.id
_entity.type
_entity.pdbx_description
1 polymer ?
#
loop_
_entity_poly.entity_id
_entity_poly.type
_entity_poly.pdbx_seq_one_letter_code
_entity_poly.pdbx_strand_id
1 'polypeptide(L)'
;MFSKVLVANRGEIALRIVRGLRDLDIRSVAVYSEVDRTSQHVRYADEAYFIGPADARQSYLNMDRIIQVAKDCGAVAVHPGYGFLAENADFAEACTSAGLTFIGPSAESIRLLGDKIAARKIAEDAGVPVLPGSGEVASIEEATAFADKIGYPVMIKAAAGGGGRGIRLVQSREELADAAARAMQEAQVAFGNPAIYVEKNLQHVRHIEVQVIGDQFGNIVPVGERECSIQRRHQKLIEECPSIAVSPQLRRSLTRAAVRIARAANYHNLGTVEFLLSEDGSWYFLEMNTRLQVEHPVTEIVTGTDLVKDQILVAAGEELPYDEADLLTRGWAIECRIVAEDPFNNFLPSVGRVVLAREPAGPGIRVESALYDGVEVTPYYDSLLAKVTAWGRNREGARTRMRRALAEFKVVGVATNIPYLQQILDQPDFISGHFDTDFLDRHEVVVEEHLAEQRSFAEIAALLMVTGGEADHSEYAAANGGGALPVNGKAPASSHWRTQMAGLSGGRGMGRWPRSI
;
A
#
# COMPACT_ATOMS: atom_id res chain seq x y z
N MET A 1 22.85 -11.44 -11.95
CA MET A 1 22.20 -11.50 -10.63
C MET A 1 23.06 -10.86 -9.54
N PHE A 2 22.47 -10.12 -8.61
CA PHE A 2 23.19 -9.49 -7.50
C PHE A 2 23.66 -10.52 -6.45
N SER A 3 24.79 -10.27 -5.82
CA SER A 3 25.33 -11.12 -4.75
C SER A 3 24.87 -10.71 -3.34
N LYS A 4 24.58 -9.41 -3.15
CA LYS A 4 24.14 -8.82 -1.89
C LYS A 4 23.43 -7.50 -2.14
N VAL A 5 22.26 -7.31 -1.52
CA VAL A 5 21.41 -6.12 -1.65
C VAL A 5 21.13 -5.54 -0.27
N LEU A 6 21.32 -4.22 -0.14
CA LEU A 6 20.90 -3.47 1.04
C LEU A 6 19.47 -2.95 0.86
N VAL A 7 18.62 -3.17 1.86
CA VAL A 7 17.26 -2.66 1.88
C VAL A 7 17.23 -1.37 2.68
N ALA A 8 17.13 -0.23 2.00
CA ALA A 8 17.13 1.12 2.59
C ALA A 8 15.73 1.52 3.06
N ASN A 9 15.09 0.66 3.86
CA ASN A 9 13.74 0.86 4.39
C ASN A 9 13.55 0.07 5.69
N ARG A 10 12.32 0.10 6.23
CA ARG A 10 11.92 -0.57 7.48
C ARG A 10 10.57 -1.28 7.35
N GLY A 11 10.16 -1.94 8.42
CA GLY A 11 8.79 -2.45 8.57
C GLY A 11 8.42 -3.53 7.55
N GLU A 12 7.15 -3.54 7.16
CA GLU A 12 6.60 -4.59 6.28
C GLU A 12 7.31 -4.63 4.92
N ILE A 13 7.58 -3.47 4.31
CA ILE A 13 8.18 -3.42 2.98
C ILE A 13 9.62 -3.92 2.99
N ALA A 14 10.38 -3.60 4.04
CA ALA A 14 11.72 -4.13 4.17
C ALA A 14 11.69 -5.67 4.29
N LEU A 15 10.74 -6.21 5.06
CA LEU A 15 10.57 -7.65 5.17
C LEU A 15 10.11 -8.30 3.86
N ARG A 16 9.19 -7.67 3.11
CA ARG A 16 8.73 -8.09 1.79
C ARG A 16 9.86 -8.17 0.78
N ILE A 17 10.78 -7.20 0.80
CA ILE A 17 11.97 -7.18 -0.05
C ILE A 17 12.96 -8.27 0.37
N VAL A 18 13.25 -8.40 1.67
CA VAL A 18 14.15 -9.46 2.17
C VAL A 18 13.64 -10.85 1.79
N ARG A 19 12.32 -11.09 1.86
CA ARG A 19 11.70 -12.34 1.37
C ARG A 19 11.96 -12.55 -0.12
N GLY A 20 11.75 -11.52 -0.95
CA GLY A 20 12.02 -11.58 -2.39
C GLY A 20 13.49 -11.85 -2.72
N LEU A 21 14.42 -11.23 -2.00
CA LEU A 21 15.86 -11.47 -2.13
C LEU A 21 16.23 -12.91 -1.78
N ARG A 22 15.68 -13.44 -0.67
CA ARG A 22 15.92 -14.82 -0.24
C ARG A 22 15.43 -15.85 -1.26
N ASP A 23 14.26 -15.64 -1.85
CA ASP A 23 13.74 -16.52 -2.90
C ASP A 23 14.59 -16.50 -4.18
N LEU A 24 15.35 -15.43 -4.41
CA LEU A 24 16.30 -15.28 -5.52
C LEU A 24 17.74 -15.70 -5.14
N ASP A 25 17.95 -16.26 -3.95
CA ASP A 25 19.26 -16.61 -3.40
C ASP A 25 20.25 -15.42 -3.33
N ILE A 26 19.72 -14.24 -3.02
CA ILE A 26 20.49 -12.99 -2.88
C ILE A 26 20.61 -12.65 -1.40
N ARG A 27 21.84 -12.40 -0.93
CA ARG A 27 22.06 -11.98 0.47
C ARG A 27 21.45 -10.62 0.73
N SER A 28 20.79 -10.50 1.87
CA SER A 28 20.03 -9.33 2.27
C SER A 28 20.70 -8.58 3.43
N VAL A 29 20.74 -7.25 3.35
CA VAL A 29 21.23 -6.39 4.42
C VAL A 29 20.12 -5.44 4.85
N ALA A 30 19.72 -5.51 6.12
CA ALA A 30 18.81 -4.55 6.71
C ALA A 30 19.56 -3.35 7.31
N VAL A 31 18.94 -2.18 7.27
CA VAL A 31 19.34 -1.03 8.10
C VAL A 31 18.29 -0.76 9.17
N TYR A 32 18.71 -0.21 10.31
CA TYR A 32 17.78 0.10 11.39
C TYR A 32 18.19 1.33 12.20
N SER A 33 17.18 2.09 12.63
CA SER A 33 17.32 3.11 13.66
C SER A 33 17.27 2.49 15.07
N GLU A 34 17.59 3.28 16.09
CA GLU A 34 17.62 2.82 17.49
C GLU A 34 16.34 2.09 17.93
N VAL A 35 15.18 2.65 17.57
CA VAL A 35 13.85 2.14 17.95
C VAL A 35 13.41 0.93 17.12
N ASP A 36 14.05 0.65 15.99
CA ASP A 36 13.79 -0.51 15.14
C ASP A 36 14.74 -1.69 15.42
N ARG A 37 15.60 -1.60 16.43
CA ARG A 37 16.62 -2.62 16.74
C ARG A 37 16.07 -4.05 16.82
N THR A 38 14.83 -4.22 17.29
CA THR A 38 14.18 -5.52 17.44
C THR A 38 13.15 -5.82 16.33
N SER A 39 12.97 -4.93 15.36
CA SER A 39 11.98 -5.07 14.28
C SER A 39 12.23 -6.32 13.44
N GLN A 40 11.16 -6.90 12.87
CA GLN A 40 11.27 -8.19 12.16
C GLN A 40 12.22 -8.13 10.96
N HIS A 41 12.24 -7.03 10.21
CA HIS A 41 13.12 -6.91 9.04
C HIS A 41 14.61 -6.99 9.44
N VAL A 42 14.98 -6.51 10.63
CA VAL A 42 16.33 -6.61 11.21
C VAL A 42 16.67 -8.06 11.55
N ARG A 43 15.72 -8.78 12.15
CA ARG A 43 15.93 -10.16 12.61
C ARG A 43 15.90 -11.17 11.46
N TYR A 44 15.23 -10.83 10.36
CA TYR A 44 15.00 -11.73 9.22
C TYR A 44 16.07 -11.60 8.12
N ALA A 45 16.71 -10.43 7.99
CA ALA A 45 17.81 -10.21 7.05
C ALA A 45 19.07 -10.99 7.46
N ASP A 46 19.97 -11.24 6.51
CA ASP A 46 21.19 -12.01 6.75
C ASP A 46 22.24 -11.20 7.54
N GLU A 47 22.25 -9.88 7.34
CA GLU A 47 23.06 -8.92 8.09
C GLU A 47 22.23 -7.66 8.41
N ALA A 48 22.55 -6.97 9.51
CA ALA A 48 21.86 -5.73 9.86
C ALA A 48 22.78 -4.68 10.48
N TYR A 49 22.59 -3.41 10.09
CA TYR A 49 23.47 -2.31 10.48
C TYR A 49 22.69 -1.12 11.06
N PHE A 50 23.18 -0.62 12.19
CA PHE A 50 22.64 0.57 12.84
C PHE A 50 22.99 1.83 12.04
N ILE A 51 21.98 2.65 11.72
CA ILE A 51 22.15 3.87 10.92
C ILE A 51 21.89 5.17 11.67
N GLY A 52 21.36 5.14 12.90
CA GLY A 52 21.19 6.38 13.68
C GLY A 52 20.03 6.33 14.68
N PRO A 53 19.78 7.44 15.38
CA PRO A 53 18.69 7.56 16.34
C PRO A 53 17.31 7.49 15.66
N ALA A 54 16.24 7.54 16.46
CA ALA A 54 14.86 7.39 15.97
C ALA A 54 14.45 8.43 14.90
N ASP A 55 14.98 9.66 14.96
CA ASP A 55 14.72 10.70 13.97
C ASP A 55 15.11 10.24 12.56
N ALA A 56 14.14 10.18 11.66
CA ALA A 56 14.33 9.73 10.28
C ALA A 56 15.40 10.55 9.54
N ARG A 57 15.52 11.86 9.81
CA ARG A 57 16.55 12.72 9.19
C ARG A 57 17.97 12.30 9.54
N GLN A 58 18.14 11.71 10.70
CA GLN A 58 19.43 11.24 11.20
C GLN A 58 19.64 9.73 10.95
N SER A 59 18.62 9.03 10.45
CA SER A 59 18.63 7.59 10.16
C SER A 59 18.19 7.28 8.72
N TYR A 60 16.92 6.91 8.48
CA TYR A 60 16.44 6.40 7.19
C TYR A 60 16.47 7.41 6.03
N LEU A 61 16.59 8.71 6.31
CA LEU A 61 16.78 9.77 5.32
C LEU A 61 18.23 10.25 5.21
N ASN A 62 19.16 9.64 5.97
CA ASN A 62 20.58 9.96 5.90
C ASN A 62 21.25 9.16 4.77
N MET A 63 21.25 9.78 3.58
CA MET A 63 21.78 9.20 2.34
C MET A 63 23.24 8.76 2.49
N ASP A 64 24.10 9.62 3.02
CA ASP A 64 25.53 9.34 3.21
C ASP A 64 25.75 8.12 4.12
N ARG A 65 24.98 8.04 5.21
CA ARG A 65 25.09 6.91 6.14
C ARG A 65 24.66 5.60 5.48
N ILE A 66 23.57 5.60 4.71
CA ILE A 66 23.08 4.40 4.02
C ILE A 66 24.09 3.93 2.97
N ILE A 67 24.64 4.86 2.17
CA ILE A 67 25.66 4.54 1.15
C ILE A 67 26.94 4.03 1.81
N GLN A 68 27.36 4.62 2.93
CA GLN A 68 28.53 4.15 3.68
C GLN A 68 28.32 2.71 4.16
N VAL A 69 27.16 2.40 4.75
CA VAL A 69 26.83 1.02 5.18
C VAL A 69 26.84 0.06 4.00
N ALA A 70 26.25 0.44 2.86
CA ALA A 70 26.22 -0.41 1.67
C ALA A 70 27.64 -0.78 1.20
N LYS A 71 28.58 0.19 1.25
CA LYS A 71 30.00 -0.05 0.94
C LYS A 71 30.67 -0.95 1.99
N ASP A 72 30.47 -0.66 3.27
CA ASP A 72 31.09 -1.38 4.38
C ASP A 72 30.68 -2.87 4.41
N CYS A 73 29.42 -3.17 4.09
CA CYS A 73 28.91 -4.54 4.05
C CYS A 73 29.13 -5.23 2.69
N GLY A 74 29.66 -4.53 1.69
CA GLY A 74 29.86 -5.04 0.33
C GLY A 74 28.57 -5.36 -0.42
N ALA A 75 27.50 -4.60 -0.17
CA ALA A 75 26.30 -4.66 -1.01
C ALA A 75 26.63 -4.08 -2.40
N VAL A 76 26.02 -4.65 -3.44
CA VAL A 76 26.21 -4.18 -4.84
C VAL A 76 25.01 -3.42 -5.36
N ALA A 77 23.87 -3.48 -4.65
CA ALA A 77 22.67 -2.74 -4.99
C ALA A 77 21.89 -2.32 -3.74
N VAL A 78 21.05 -1.30 -3.88
CA VAL A 78 20.20 -0.75 -2.84
C VAL A 78 18.75 -0.80 -3.30
N HIS A 79 17.89 -1.43 -2.50
CA HIS A 79 16.45 -1.40 -2.70
C HIS A 79 15.82 -0.37 -1.75
N PRO A 80 15.19 0.70 -2.26
CA PRO A 80 14.67 1.75 -1.39
C PRO A 80 13.26 1.46 -0.86
N GLY A 81 12.54 0.50 -1.44
CA GLY A 81 11.15 0.19 -1.06
C GLY A 81 10.21 1.31 -1.48
N TYR A 82 9.40 1.81 -0.55
CA TYR A 82 8.54 2.97 -0.78
C TYR A 82 8.65 3.97 0.39
N GLY A 83 8.29 5.23 0.15
CA GLY A 83 8.55 6.30 1.13
C GLY A 83 10.05 6.55 1.32
N PHE A 84 10.42 7.27 2.37
CA PHE A 84 11.81 7.66 2.66
C PHE A 84 12.55 8.21 1.43
N LEU A 85 13.56 7.48 0.94
CA LEU A 85 14.42 7.88 -0.17
C LEU A 85 14.02 7.24 -1.52
N ALA A 86 12.89 6.52 -1.59
CA ALA A 86 12.49 5.78 -2.79
C ALA A 86 12.18 6.66 -4.01
N GLU A 87 11.75 7.89 -3.80
CA GLU A 87 11.51 8.88 -4.87
C GLU A 87 12.50 10.05 -4.78
N ASN A 88 13.66 9.84 -4.13
CA ASN A 88 14.70 10.85 -4.01
C ASN A 88 15.73 10.67 -5.15
N ALA A 89 15.67 11.55 -6.15
CA ALA A 89 16.56 11.50 -7.31
C ALA A 89 18.04 11.61 -6.93
N ASP A 90 18.38 12.46 -5.95
CA ASP A 90 19.75 12.67 -5.51
C ASP A 90 20.31 11.43 -4.82
N PHE A 91 19.48 10.67 -4.09
CA PHE A 91 19.86 9.39 -3.51
C PHE A 91 20.13 8.32 -4.57
N ALA A 92 19.27 8.23 -5.60
CA ALA A 92 19.48 7.32 -6.72
C ALA A 92 20.77 7.64 -7.48
N GLU A 93 21.05 8.93 -7.70
CA GLU A 93 22.27 9.42 -8.33
C GLU A 93 23.52 9.17 -7.46
N ALA A 94 23.40 9.37 -6.15
CA ALA A 94 24.47 9.10 -5.20
C ALA A 94 24.80 7.60 -5.08
N CYS A 95 23.79 6.72 -5.13
CA CYS A 95 24.00 5.27 -5.20
C CYS A 95 24.79 4.90 -6.47
N THR A 96 24.36 5.40 -7.63
CA THR A 96 25.03 5.12 -8.91
C THR A 96 26.46 5.63 -8.93
N SER A 97 26.68 6.86 -8.43
CA SER A 97 28.01 7.48 -8.30
C SER A 97 28.93 6.71 -7.33
N ALA A 98 28.34 6.02 -6.36
CA ALA A 98 29.04 5.15 -5.43
C ALA A 98 29.32 3.73 -5.97
N GLY A 99 28.92 3.43 -7.22
CA GLY A 99 29.08 2.10 -7.83
C GLY A 99 28.04 1.08 -7.36
N LEU A 100 26.91 1.54 -6.79
CA LEU A 100 25.80 0.70 -6.35
C LEU A 100 24.67 0.79 -7.38
N THR A 101 24.03 -0.32 -7.71
CA THR A 101 22.79 -0.29 -8.49
C THR A 101 21.63 0.19 -7.61
N PHE A 102 20.93 1.23 -8.03
CA PHE A 102 19.67 1.62 -7.43
C PHE A 102 18.55 0.75 -8.00
N ILE A 103 17.84 -0.02 -7.16
CA ILE A 103 16.73 -0.88 -7.59
C ILE A 103 15.46 -0.03 -7.69
N GLY A 104 15.33 0.67 -8.80
CA GLY A 104 14.30 1.65 -9.11
C GLY A 104 14.53 2.24 -10.50
N PRO A 105 13.74 3.25 -10.91
CA PRO A 105 13.98 3.99 -12.14
C PRO A 105 15.25 4.86 -12.04
N SER A 106 15.66 5.45 -13.18
CA SER A 106 16.79 6.38 -13.21
C SER A 106 16.55 7.65 -12.38
N ALA A 107 17.61 8.27 -11.86
CA ALA A 107 17.53 9.55 -11.17
C ALA A 107 16.90 10.66 -12.04
N GLU A 108 17.15 10.63 -13.35
CA GLU A 108 16.52 11.53 -14.32
C GLU A 108 15.00 11.32 -14.37
N SER A 109 14.54 10.07 -14.50
CA SER A 109 13.12 9.73 -14.51
C SER A 109 12.42 10.11 -13.19
N ILE A 110 13.07 9.87 -12.04
CA ILE A 110 12.55 10.27 -10.72
C ILE A 110 12.37 11.79 -10.66
N ARG A 111 13.39 12.55 -11.07
CA ARG A 111 13.35 14.02 -11.05
C ARG A 111 12.28 14.56 -11.99
N LEU A 112 12.20 14.00 -13.19
CA LEU A 112 11.27 14.39 -14.23
C LEU A 112 9.81 14.14 -13.87
N LEU A 113 9.50 12.97 -13.29
CA LEU A 113 8.14 12.59 -12.92
C LEU A 113 7.74 13.07 -11.52
N GLY A 114 8.70 13.36 -10.65
CA GLY A 114 8.47 13.99 -9.34
C GLY A 114 8.12 15.48 -9.43
N ASP A 115 8.51 16.15 -10.52
CA ASP A 115 8.06 17.50 -10.84
C ASP A 115 6.65 17.44 -11.46
N LYS A 116 5.66 17.98 -10.75
CA LYS A 116 4.25 17.93 -11.17
C LYS A 116 3.98 18.64 -12.50
N ILE A 117 4.71 19.71 -12.80
CA ILE A 117 4.53 20.48 -14.02
C ILE A 117 5.15 19.72 -15.18
N ALA A 118 6.37 19.21 -15.00
CA ALA A 118 7.03 18.41 -16.02
C ALA A 118 6.26 17.11 -16.30
N ALA A 119 5.78 16.42 -15.27
CA ALA A 119 4.95 15.22 -15.39
C ALA A 119 3.62 15.50 -16.14
N ARG A 120 2.95 16.62 -15.82
CA ARG A 120 1.74 17.06 -16.56
C ARG A 120 2.04 17.31 -18.03
N LYS A 121 3.14 18.02 -18.32
CA LYS A 121 3.55 18.29 -19.70
C LYS A 121 3.84 17.00 -20.47
N ILE A 122 4.50 16.02 -19.84
CA ILE A 122 4.72 14.70 -20.44
C ILE A 122 3.40 14.02 -20.76
N ALA A 123 2.42 14.06 -19.84
CA ALA A 123 1.10 13.49 -20.08
C ALA A 123 0.38 14.18 -21.24
N GLU A 124 0.41 15.52 -21.31
CA GLU A 124 -0.14 16.30 -22.42
C GLU A 124 0.51 15.95 -23.76
N ASP A 125 1.85 15.96 -23.82
CA ASP A 125 2.63 15.62 -25.02
C ASP A 125 2.41 14.16 -25.46
N ALA A 126 2.13 13.27 -24.50
CA ALA A 126 1.74 11.88 -24.73
C ALA A 126 0.26 11.71 -25.13
N GLY A 127 -0.51 12.79 -25.28
CA GLY A 127 -1.93 12.76 -25.60
C GLY A 127 -2.77 12.07 -24.52
N VAL A 128 -2.39 12.23 -23.25
CA VAL A 128 -3.15 11.77 -22.09
C VAL A 128 -3.91 12.97 -21.50
N PRO A 129 -5.22 12.85 -21.23
CA PRO A 129 -5.97 13.95 -20.63
C PRO A 129 -5.39 14.35 -19.28
N VAL A 130 -5.19 15.64 -19.06
CA VAL A 130 -4.80 16.21 -17.75
C VAL A 130 -5.89 17.15 -17.25
N LEU A 131 -5.94 17.34 -15.93
CA LEU A 131 -6.84 18.31 -15.33
C LEU A 131 -6.47 19.73 -15.80
N PRO A 132 -7.47 20.57 -16.18
CA PRO A 132 -7.21 21.98 -16.48
C PRO A 132 -6.47 22.66 -15.32
N GLY A 133 -5.29 23.23 -15.61
CA GLY A 133 -4.42 23.87 -14.62
C GLY A 133 -3.64 25.05 -15.19
N SER A 134 -3.27 26.00 -14.33
CA SER A 134 -2.70 27.31 -14.72
C SER A 134 -1.23 27.27 -15.13
N GLY A 135 -0.50 26.19 -14.83
CA GLY A 135 0.95 26.29 -14.64
C GLY A 135 1.28 27.10 -13.38
N GLU A 136 2.56 27.42 -13.16
CA GLU A 136 2.94 28.30 -12.04
C GLU A 136 2.33 29.69 -12.20
N VAL A 137 1.75 30.20 -11.12
CA VAL A 137 1.30 31.59 -10.99
C VAL A 137 2.01 32.23 -9.81
N ALA A 138 2.47 33.46 -10.01
CA ALA A 138 3.26 34.20 -9.02
C ALA A 138 2.44 35.25 -8.27
N SER A 139 1.15 35.41 -8.62
CA SER A 139 0.27 36.42 -8.05
C SER A 139 -1.15 35.89 -7.81
N ILE A 140 -1.83 36.50 -6.85
CA ILE A 140 -3.24 36.20 -6.53
C ILE A 140 -4.13 36.59 -7.71
N GLU A 141 -3.78 37.65 -8.44
CA GLU A 141 -4.50 38.13 -9.61
C GLU A 141 -4.48 37.10 -10.75
N GLU A 142 -3.32 36.51 -11.06
CA GLU A 142 -3.19 35.43 -12.04
C GLU A 142 -3.98 34.18 -11.62
N ALA A 143 -3.87 33.79 -10.34
CA ALA A 143 -4.65 32.68 -9.78
C ALA A 143 -6.15 32.92 -9.92
N THR A 144 -6.61 34.16 -9.67
CA THR A 144 -8.03 34.54 -9.77
C THR A 144 -8.52 34.49 -11.21
N ALA A 145 -7.78 35.10 -12.13
CA ALA A 145 -8.12 35.09 -13.55
C ALA A 145 -8.22 33.68 -14.12
N PHE A 146 -7.34 32.76 -13.69
CA PHE A 146 -7.40 31.37 -14.11
C PHE A 146 -8.58 30.61 -13.48
N ALA A 147 -8.81 30.78 -12.18
CA ALA A 147 -9.93 30.14 -11.48
C ALA A 147 -11.28 30.56 -12.09
N ASP A 148 -11.44 31.84 -12.42
CA ASP A 148 -12.63 32.36 -13.11
C ASP A 148 -12.85 31.72 -14.48
N LYS A 149 -11.75 31.40 -15.19
CA LYS A 149 -11.80 30.78 -16.53
C LYS A 149 -12.22 29.31 -16.48
N ILE A 150 -11.74 28.54 -15.50
CA ILE A 150 -12.04 27.10 -15.38
C ILE A 150 -13.28 26.80 -14.52
N GLY A 151 -13.74 27.80 -13.77
CA GLY A 151 -14.85 27.73 -12.84
C GLY A 151 -14.51 27.01 -11.53
N TYR A 152 -15.21 27.39 -10.47
CA TYR A 152 -15.09 26.79 -9.13
C TYR A 152 -15.87 25.45 -9.03
N PRO A 153 -15.57 24.57 -8.05
CA PRO A 153 -14.45 24.67 -7.13
C PRO A 153 -13.09 24.43 -7.80
N VAL A 154 -12.04 25.02 -7.24
CA VAL A 154 -10.66 24.86 -7.69
C VAL A 154 -9.76 24.43 -6.54
N MET A 155 -8.64 23.81 -6.86
CA MET A 155 -7.60 23.45 -5.89
C MET A 155 -6.38 24.33 -6.12
N ILE A 156 -5.91 24.98 -5.07
CA ILE A 156 -4.63 25.69 -5.05
C ILE A 156 -3.57 24.74 -4.49
N LYS A 157 -2.45 24.59 -5.19
CA LYS A 157 -1.35 23.70 -4.79
C LYS A 157 -0.01 24.43 -4.88
N ALA A 158 0.89 24.21 -3.93
CA ALA A 158 2.27 24.67 -4.02
C ALA A 158 3.01 23.97 -5.18
N ALA A 159 3.75 24.73 -5.99
CA ALA A 159 4.47 24.20 -7.16
C ALA A 159 5.60 23.24 -6.75
N ALA A 160 6.37 23.60 -5.73
CA ALA A 160 7.49 22.80 -5.21
C ALA A 160 7.10 21.79 -4.10
N GLY A 161 5.79 21.57 -3.87
CA GLY A 161 5.30 20.85 -2.69
C GLY A 161 4.81 19.41 -2.94
N GLY A 162 5.12 18.51 -1.99
CA GLY A 162 4.63 17.13 -1.90
C GLY A 162 4.03 16.79 -0.52
N GLY A 163 3.24 15.71 -0.44
CA GLY A 163 2.72 15.18 0.84
C GLY A 163 1.57 15.98 1.48
N GLY A 164 0.70 16.58 0.68
CA GLY A 164 -0.55 17.21 1.16
C GLY A 164 -0.43 18.61 1.76
N ARG A 165 0.78 19.17 1.89
CA ARG A 165 1.01 20.53 2.42
C ARG A 165 0.87 21.59 1.32
N GLY A 166 0.31 22.76 1.65
CA GLY A 166 0.07 23.82 0.67
C GLY A 166 -1.00 23.48 -0.36
N ILE A 167 -1.95 22.60 -0.02
CA ILE A 167 -3.11 22.24 -0.84
C ILE A 167 -4.36 22.85 -0.21
N ARG A 168 -5.12 23.65 -0.96
CA ARG A 168 -6.35 24.30 -0.47
C ARG A 168 -7.47 24.23 -1.49
N LEU A 169 -8.60 23.67 -1.06
CA LEU A 169 -9.85 23.72 -1.80
C LEU A 169 -10.44 25.12 -1.68
N VAL A 170 -10.84 25.68 -2.81
CA VAL A 170 -11.49 26.98 -2.92
C VAL A 170 -12.85 26.78 -3.59
N GLN A 171 -13.92 27.01 -2.83
CA GLN A 171 -15.29 26.76 -3.28
C GLN A 171 -15.85 27.92 -4.10
N SER A 172 -15.38 29.14 -3.84
CA SER A 172 -15.87 30.34 -4.51
C SER A 172 -14.78 31.40 -4.71
N ARG A 173 -15.10 32.41 -5.51
CA ARG A 173 -14.19 33.52 -5.84
C ARG A 173 -13.74 34.28 -4.59
N GLU A 174 -14.63 34.44 -3.61
CA GLU A 174 -14.40 35.23 -2.41
C GLU A 174 -13.33 34.60 -1.49
N GLU A 175 -13.20 33.27 -1.53
CA GLU A 175 -12.24 32.52 -0.72
C GLU A 175 -10.82 32.51 -1.31
N LEU A 176 -10.69 32.79 -2.62
CA LEU A 176 -9.47 32.50 -3.37
C LEU A 176 -8.28 33.35 -2.91
N ALA A 177 -8.48 34.63 -2.64
CA ALA A 177 -7.39 35.53 -2.25
C ALA A 177 -6.73 35.08 -0.95
N ASP A 178 -7.53 34.76 0.06
CA ASP A 178 -7.06 34.28 1.36
C ASP A 178 -6.39 32.91 1.25
N ALA A 179 -6.98 31.99 0.47
CA ALA A 179 -6.43 30.66 0.26
C ALA A 179 -5.09 30.71 -0.49
N ALA A 180 -4.98 31.53 -1.54
CA ALA A 180 -3.76 31.73 -2.32
C ALA A 180 -2.65 32.32 -1.44
N ALA A 181 -2.94 33.40 -0.70
CA ALA A 181 -1.96 34.05 0.17
C ALA A 181 -1.36 33.06 1.21
N ARG A 182 -2.22 32.24 1.83
CA ARG A 182 -1.79 31.21 2.78
C ARG A 182 -0.95 30.12 2.11
N ALA A 183 -1.37 29.63 0.95
CA ALA A 183 -0.64 28.61 0.21
C ALA A 183 0.76 29.10 -0.22
N MET A 184 0.86 30.34 -0.72
CA MET A 184 2.14 30.96 -1.09
C MET A 184 3.07 31.14 0.13
N GLN A 185 2.52 31.57 1.27
CA GLN A 185 3.31 31.73 2.51
C GLN A 185 3.80 30.37 3.02
N GLU A 186 2.96 29.35 3.05
CA GLU A 186 3.34 27.99 3.43
C GLU A 186 4.42 27.44 2.49
N ALA A 187 4.26 27.64 1.17
CA ALA A 187 5.23 27.20 0.17
C ALA A 187 6.58 27.89 0.36
N GLN A 188 6.59 29.20 0.64
CA GLN A 188 7.80 29.96 0.93
C GLN A 188 8.52 29.44 2.18
N VAL A 189 7.79 29.15 3.26
CA VAL A 189 8.37 28.68 4.52
C VAL A 189 8.87 27.25 4.39
N ALA A 190 8.13 26.39 3.71
CA ALA A 190 8.45 24.96 3.61
C ALA A 190 9.50 24.65 2.54
N PHE A 191 9.47 25.36 1.40
CA PHE A 191 10.23 25.01 0.19
C PHE A 191 11.07 26.17 -0.35
N GLY A 192 11.02 27.36 0.25
CA GLY A 192 11.77 28.52 -0.22
C GLY A 192 11.24 29.15 -1.51
N ASN A 193 10.16 28.62 -2.08
CA ASN A 193 9.53 29.07 -3.32
C ASN A 193 8.03 29.36 -3.07
N PRO A 194 7.54 30.60 -3.28
CA PRO A 194 6.15 30.95 -3.05
C PRO A 194 5.22 30.56 -4.21
N ALA A 195 5.75 30.02 -5.31
CA ALA A 195 4.96 29.67 -6.48
C ALA A 195 3.86 28.65 -6.16
N ILE A 196 2.66 28.93 -6.66
CA ILE A 196 1.50 28.06 -6.59
C ILE A 196 0.99 27.77 -8.00
N TYR A 197 0.11 26.80 -8.14
CA TYR A 197 -0.71 26.62 -9.34
C TYR A 197 -2.16 26.34 -8.95
N VAL A 198 -3.07 26.69 -9.85
CA VAL A 198 -4.51 26.45 -9.71
C VAL A 198 -4.90 25.34 -10.66
N GLU A 199 -5.66 24.36 -10.17
CA GLU A 199 -6.24 23.30 -10.99
C GLU A 199 -7.73 23.13 -10.71
N LYS A 200 -8.47 22.59 -11.68
CA LYS A 200 -9.87 22.24 -11.46
C LYS A 200 -9.96 21.19 -10.35
N ASN A 201 -10.82 21.42 -9.36
CA ASN A 201 -11.15 20.39 -8.39
C ASN A 201 -12.33 19.58 -8.91
N LEU A 202 -12.13 18.27 -9.08
CA LEU A 202 -13.22 17.34 -9.36
C LEU A 202 -13.67 16.72 -8.04
N GLN A 203 -14.97 16.80 -7.76
CA GLN A 203 -15.59 16.15 -6.61
C GLN A 203 -16.14 14.78 -7.05
N HIS A 204 -16.33 13.87 -6.10
CA HIS A 204 -16.92 12.55 -6.36
C HIS A 204 -16.16 11.74 -7.43
N VAL A 205 -14.83 11.88 -7.43
CA VAL A 205 -13.95 11.13 -8.34
C VAL A 205 -13.48 9.84 -7.71
N ARG A 206 -13.29 8.83 -8.56
CA ARG A 206 -12.57 7.62 -8.22
C ARG A 206 -11.09 7.82 -8.46
N HIS A 207 -10.28 7.25 -7.59
CA HIS A 207 -8.83 7.20 -7.75
C HIS A 207 -8.49 5.85 -8.38
N ILE A 208 -8.12 5.86 -9.67
CA ILE A 208 -7.75 4.67 -10.43
C ILE A 208 -6.28 4.78 -10.79
N GLU A 209 -5.53 3.71 -10.63
CA GLU A 209 -4.11 3.73 -10.92
C GLU A 209 -3.68 2.49 -11.69
N VAL A 210 -2.64 2.61 -12.51
CA VAL A 210 -2.14 1.52 -13.35
C VAL A 210 -0.70 1.20 -12.97
N GLN A 211 -0.47 -0.05 -12.59
CA GLN A 211 0.88 -0.59 -12.41
C GLN A 211 1.56 -0.71 -13.77
N VAL A 212 2.77 -0.18 -13.88
CA VAL A 212 3.67 -0.42 -15.01
C VAL A 212 5.01 -0.98 -14.52
N ILE A 213 5.65 -1.77 -15.38
CA ILE A 213 7.05 -2.15 -15.24
C ILE A 213 7.73 -1.98 -16.60
N GLY A 214 8.93 -1.41 -16.62
CA GLY A 214 9.76 -1.36 -17.82
C GLY A 214 11.12 -2.00 -17.60
N ASP A 215 11.74 -2.57 -18.63
CA ASP A 215 13.13 -3.04 -18.58
C ASP A 215 14.11 -2.04 -19.21
N GLN A 216 15.40 -2.38 -19.18
CA GLN A 216 16.46 -1.56 -19.77
C GLN A 216 16.56 -1.71 -21.30
N PHE A 217 15.71 -2.55 -21.90
CA PHE A 217 15.67 -2.85 -23.33
C PHE A 217 14.53 -2.11 -24.06
N GLY A 218 13.77 -1.31 -23.31
CA GLY A 218 12.68 -0.47 -23.83
C GLY A 218 11.31 -1.16 -23.82
N ASN A 219 11.20 -2.35 -23.26
CA ASN A 219 9.89 -2.98 -23.02
C ASN A 219 9.22 -2.29 -21.84
N ILE A 220 7.93 -1.98 -21.97
CA ILE A 220 7.11 -1.42 -20.90
C ILE A 220 5.76 -2.14 -20.92
N VAL A 221 5.44 -2.79 -19.80
CA VAL A 221 4.27 -3.65 -19.64
C VAL A 221 3.35 -3.08 -18.57
N PRO A 222 2.06 -2.82 -18.88
CA PRO A 222 1.07 -2.54 -17.85
C PRO A 222 0.66 -3.85 -17.18
N VAL A 223 0.72 -3.91 -15.84
CA VAL A 223 0.47 -5.15 -15.08
C VAL A 223 -0.99 -5.29 -14.64
N GLY A 224 -1.67 -4.16 -14.40
CA GLY A 224 -3.07 -4.12 -14.01
C GLY A 224 -3.44 -2.78 -13.40
N GLU A 225 -4.74 -2.50 -13.31
CA GLU A 225 -5.26 -1.31 -12.62
C GLU A 225 -5.77 -1.62 -11.22
N ARG A 226 -5.67 -0.64 -10.33
CA ARG A 226 -6.22 -0.69 -8.97
C ARG A 226 -7.19 0.46 -8.75
N GLU A 227 -8.19 0.21 -7.91
CA GLU A 227 -9.07 1.23 -7.37
C GLU A 227 -8.68 1.54 -5.93
N CYS A 228 -8.34 2.80 -5.70
CA CYS A 228 -7.82 3.31 -4.43
C CYS A 228 -8.73 4.43 -3.88
N SER A 229 -10.01 4.43 -4.26
CA SER A 229 -10.96 5.51 -3.97
C SER A 229 -11.33 5.62 -2.48
N ILE A 230 -11.22 4.55 -1.69
CA ILE A 230 -11.52 4.61 -0.25
C ILE A 230 -10.33 5.22 0.50
N GLN A 231 -10.45 6.52 0.81
CA GLN A 231 -9.38 7.32 1.38
C GLN A 231 -9.87 8.15 2.56
N ARG A 232 -8.98 8.42 3.52
CA ARG A 232 -9.21 9.39 4.59
C ARG A 232 -8.15 10.46 4.53
N ARG A 233 -8.54 11.74 4.43
CA ARG A 233 -7.59 12.87 4.30
C ARG A 233 -6.52 12.62 3.22
N HIS A 234 -6.97 12.12 2.06
CA HIS A 234 -6.13 11.72 0.92
C HIS A 234 -5.13 10.58 1.18
N GLN A 235 -5.30 9.82 2.26
CA GLN A 235 -4.53 8.60 2.52
C GLN A 235 -5.40 7.38 2.17
N LYS A 236 -4.89 6.54 1.27
CA LYS A 236 -5.54 5.29 0.86
C LYS A 236 -5.66 4.33 2.05
N LEU A 237 -6.84 3.71 2.19
CA LEU A 237 -7.17 2.84 3.32
C LEU A 237 -7.60 1.43 2.88
N ILE A 238 -8.38 1.36 1.80
CA ILE A 238 -8.82 0.12 1.15
C ILE A 238 -8.58 0.26 -0.35
N GLU A 239 -7.90 -0.73 -0.92
CA GLU A 239 -7.56 -0.79 -2.33
C GLU A 239 -8.07 -2.11 -2.93
N GLU A 240 -8.49 -2.10 -4.19
CA GLU A 240 -8.94 -3.31 -4.88
C GLU A 240 -8.39 -3.45 -6.29
N CYS A 241 -8.22 -4.69 -6.74
CA CYS A 241 -7.81 -5.03 -8.10
C CYS A 241 -8.65 -6.21 -8.62
N PRO A 242 -9.30 -6.11 -9.79
CA PRO A 242 -9.44 -4.90 -10.61
C PRO A 242 -10.39 -3.86 -9.97
N SER A 243 -10.68 -2.77 -10.68
CA SER A 243 -11.72 -1.80 -10.28
C SER A 243 -13.12 -2.24 -10.74
N ILE A 244 -14.15 -2.00 -9.91
CA ILE A 244 -15.56 -2.20 -10.28
C ILE A 244 -16.07 -1.18 -11.29
N ALA A 245 -15.51 0.02 -11.31
CA ALA A 245 -15.88 1.09 -12.24
C ALA A 245 -15.21 0.96 -13.62
N VAL A 246 -14.11 0.20 -13.73
CA VAL A 246 -13.31 0.15 -14.95
C VAL A 246 -13.77 -0.98 -15.88
N SER A 247 -14.46 -0.59 -16.95
CA SER A 247 -14.80 -1.49 -18.07
C SER A 247 -13.57 -1.98 -18.83
N PRO A 248 -13.62 -3.10 -19.58
CA PRO A 248 -12.50 -3.57 -20.41
C PRO A 248 -12.02 -2.53 -21.44
N GLN A 249 -12.92 -1.69 -21.95
CA GLN A 249 -12.59 -0.61 -22.88
C GLN A 249 -11.82 0.50 -22.14
N LEU A 250 -12.32 0.94 -20.99
CA LEU A 250 -11.65 1.95 -20.18
C LEU A 250 -10.28 1.46 -19.68
N ARG A 251 -10.19 0.19 -19.23
CA ARG A 251 -8.93 -0.45 -18.83
C ARG A 251 -7.87 -0.31 -19.92
N ARG A 252 -8.20 -0.66 -21.16
CA ARG A 252 -7.26 -0.52 -22.30
C ARG A 252 -6.85 0.93 -22.56
N SER A 253 -7.74 1.89 -22.34
CA SER A 253 -7.41 3.31 -22.48
C SER A 253 -6.43 3.77 -21.40
N LEU A 254 -6.68 3.40 -20.15
CA LEU A 254 -5.83 3.71 -19.00
C LEU A 254 -4.47 3.04 -19.11
N THR A 255 -4.41 1.75 -19.43
CA THR A 255 -3.13 1.02 -19.56
C THR A 255 -2.27 1.58 -20.68
N ARG A 256 -2.87 1.86 -21.85
CA ARG A 256 -2.15 2.51 -22.95
C ARG A 256 -1.68 3.92 -22.59
N ALA A 257 -2.46 4.68 -21.83
CA ALA A 257 -2.04 6.01 -21.37
C ALA A 257 -0.84 5.90 -20.43
N ALA A 258 -0.88 4.99 -19.46
CA ALA A 258 0.21 4.73 -18.53
C ALA A 258 1.51 4.34 -19.26
N VAL A 259 1.42 3.43 -20.25
CA VAL A 259 2.57 3.03 -21.07
C VAL A 259 3.13 4.20 -21.89
N ARG A 260 2.28 5.08 -22.45
CA ARG A 260 2.74 6.26 -23.20
C ARG A 260 3.49 7.25 -22.30
N ILE A 261 2.99 7.51 -21.09
CA ILE A 261 3.66 8.37 -20.10
C ILE A 261 5.01 7.78 -19.70
N ALA A 262 5.03 6.49 -19.31
CA ALA A 262 6.26 5.80 -18.93
C ALA A 262 7.30 5.81 -20.07
N ARG A 263 6.87 5.56 -21.32
CA ARG A 263 7.75 5.62 -22.49
C ARG A 263 8.30 7.01 -22.75
N ALA A 264 7.48 8.04 -22.63
CA ALA A 264 7.91 9.42 -22.81
C ALA A 264 8.94 9.87 -21.76
N ALA A 265 8.92 9.27 -20.57
CA ALA A 265 9.89 9.50 -19.49
C ALA A 265 11.10 8.54 -19.51
N ASN A 266 11.27 7.74 -20.58
CA ASN A 266 12.29 6.69 -20.70
C ASN A 266 12.35 5.78 -19.46
N TYR A 267 11.18 5.40 -18.96
CA TYR A 267 11.02 4.76 -17.66
C TYR A 267 11.38 3.28 -17.70
N HIS A 268 12.10 2.83 -16.67
CA HIS A 268 12.35 1.42 -16.38
C HIS A 268 12.09 1.14 -14.90
N ASN A 269 12.08 -0.14 -14.53
CA ASN A 269 11.68 -0.63 -13.22
C ASN A 269 10.17 -0.40 -12.94
N LEU A 270 9.73 -0.53 -11.69
CA LEU A 270 8.32 -0.39 -11.33
C LEU A 270 7.92 1.08 -11.16
N GLY A 271 6.70 1.40 -11.59
CA GLY A 271 6.05 2.67 -11.29
C GLY A 271 4.54 2.53 -11.40
N THR A 272 3.82 3.51 -10.88
CA THR A 272 2.36 3.55 -10.97
C THR A 272 1.91 4.88 -11.53
N VAL A 273 1.05 4.85 -12.54
CA VAL A 273 0.41 6.04 -13.10
C VAL A 273 -0.98 6.19 -12.50
N GLU A 274 -1.23 7.28 -11.80
CA GLU A 274 -2.48 7.57 -11.11
C GLU A 274 -3.41 8.46 -11.97
N PHE A 275 -4.71 8.19 -11.89
CA PHE A 275 -5.76 8.87 -12.62
C PHE A 275 -6.95 9.19 -11.71
N LEU A 276 -7.61 10.31 -12.00
CA LEU A 276 -8.93 10.61 -11.47
C LEU A 276 -9.98 10.21 -12.50
N LEU A 277 -11.00 9.46 -12.08
CA LEU A 277 -12.14 9.04 -12.91
C LEU A 277 -13.42 9.68 -12.37
N SER A 278 -14.03 10.53 -13.18
CA SER A 278 -15.30 11.20 -12.90
C SER A 278 -16.49 10.28 -13.16
N GLU A 279 -17.64 10.63 -12.57
CA GLU A 279 -18.90 9.90 -12.72
C GLU A 279 -19.41 9.83 -14.18
N ASP A 280 -19.11 10.86 -14.98
CA ASP A 280 -19.45 10.91 -16.42
C ASP A 280 -18.55 10.01 -17.29
N GLY A 281 -17.56 9.34 -16.70
CA GLY A 281 -16.59 8.48 -17.37
C GLY A 281 -15.37 9.22 -17.92
N SER A 282 -15.30 10.55 -17.76
CA SER A 282 -14.10 11.34 -18.04
C SER A 282 -12.99 10.98 -17.06
N TRP A 283 -11.76 10.91 -17.53
CA TRP A 283 -10.61 10.57 -16.68
C TRP A 283 -9.39 11.42 -17.01
N TYR A 284 -8.56 11.68 -16.01
CA TYR A 284 -7.43 12.61 -16.09
C TYR A 284 -6.23 12.05 -15.35
N PHE A 285 -5.04 12.21 -15.93
CA PHE A 285 -3.77 11.95 -15.28
C PHE A 285 -3.63 12.83 -14.03
N LEU A 286 -3.21 12.20 -12.93
CA LEU A 286 -2.97 12.86 -11.65
C LEU A 286 -1.47 13.00 -11.38
N GLU A 287 -0.77 11.87 -11.27
CA GLU A 287 0.67 11.80 -11.04
C GLU A 287 1.23 10.43 -11.43
N MET A 288 2.55 10.26 -11.36
CA MET A 288 3.19 8.95 -11.46
C MET A 288 4.11 8.76 -10.26
N ASN A 289 3.86 7.72 -9.45
CA ASN A 289 4.79 7.35 -8.39
C ASN A 289 5.91 6.51 -8.97
N THR A 290 7.15 6.94 -8.70
CA THR A 290 8.36 6.39 -9.35
C THR A 290 8.98 5.23 -8.56
N ARG A 291 8.11 4.37 -8.02
CA ARG A 291 8.48 3.31 -7.07
C ARG A 291 7.37 2.25 -6.96
N LEU A 292 7.65 1.19 -6.21
CA LEU A 292 6.63 0.28 -5.70
C LEU A 292 5.64 1.03 -4.79
N GLN A 293 4.40 0.56 -4.73
CA GLN A 293 3.35 1.07 -3.84
C GLN A 293 2.96 0.04 -2.77
N VAL A 294 2.31 0.53 -1.71
CA VAL A 294 1.88 -0.28 -0.55
C VAL A 294 0.93 -1.39 -1.01
N GLU A 295 -0.01 -1.02 -1.88
CA GLU A 295 -1.10 -1.78 -2.46
C GLU A 295 -0.70 -2.72 -3.63
N HIS A 296 0.59 -2.88 -3.92
CA HIS A 296 1.05 -3.85 -4.93
C HIS A 296 0.54 -5.30 -4.72
N PRO A 297 0.25 -5.80 -3.49
CA PRO A 297 -0.22 -7.18 -3.32
C PRO A 297 -1.55 -7.48 -3.99
N VAL A 298 -2.47 -6.50 -4.14
CA VAL A 298 -3.75 -6.75 -4.85
C VAL A 298 -3.51 -7.06 -6.32
N THR A 299 -2.50 -6.44 -6.94
CA THR A 299 -2.10 -6.73 -8.32
C THR A 299 -1.43 -8.10 -8.40
N GLU A 300 -0.42 -8.37 -7.57
CA GLU A 300 0.32 -9.65 -7.58
C GLU A 300 -0.62 -10.85 -7.46
N ILE A 301 -1.61 -10.78 -6.57
CA ILE A 301 -2.52 -11.90 -6.31
C ILE A 301 -3.42 -12.21 -7.50
N VAL A 302 -3.89 -11.20 -8.25
CA VAL A 302 -4.80 -11.44 -9.37
C VAL A 302 -4.07 -11.76 -10.67
N THR A 303 -2.84 -11.28 -10.85
CA THR A 303 -2.02 -11.58 -12.04
C THR A 303 -1.19 -12.86 -11.85
N GLY A 304 -0.75 -13.13 -10.62
CA GLY A 304 0.24 -14.16 -10.31
C GLY A 304 1.69 -13.71 -10.52
N THR A 305 1.94 -12.40 -10.67
CA THR A 305 3.29 -11.83 -10.74
C THR A 305 3.89 -11.64 -9.35
N ASP A 306 5.22 -11.55 -9.28
CA ASP A 306 5.96 -11.15 -8.07
C ASP A 306 6.71 -9.86 -8.40
N LEU A 307 6.04 -8.73 -8.17
CA LEU A 307 6.51 -7.42 -8.61
C LEU A 307 7.86 -7.06 -7.99
N VAL A 308 8.10 -7.42 -6.72
CA VAL A 308 9.40 -7.17 -6.07
C VAL A 308 10.52 -7.99 -6.71
N LYS A 309 10.28 -9.26 -7.07
CA LYS A 309 11.28 -10.05 -7.80
C LYS A 309 11.53 -9.47 -9.18
N ASP A 310 10.47 -9.14 -9.92
CA ASP A 310 10.60 -8.52 -11.24
C ASP A 310 11.39 -7.21 -11.15
N GLN A 311 11.17 -6.42 -10.09
CA GLN A 311 11.91 -5.19 -9.79
C GLN A 311 13.42 -5.44 -9.65
N ILE A 312 13.79 -6.51 -8.93
CA ILE A 312 15.19 -6.90 -8.68
C ILE A 312 15.83 -7.45 -9.97
N LEU A 313 15.11 -8.29 -10.73
CA LEU A 313 15.59 -8.88 -11.98
C LEU A 313 15.85 -7.81 -13.04
N VAL A 314 14.91 -6.89 -13.24
CA VAL A 314 15.08 -5.75 -14.16
C VAL A 314 16.25 -4.87 -13.76
N ALA A 315 16.41 -4.58 -12.46
CA ALA A 315 17.56 -3.81 -11.99
C ALA A 315 18.89 -4.55 -12.19
N ALA A 316 18.88 -5.89 -12.16
CA ALA A 316 20.03 -6.73 -12.46
C ALA A 316 20.36 -6.83 -13.97
N GLY A 317 19.57 -6.18 -14.84
CA GLY A 317 19.78 -6.14 -16.28
C GLY A 317 19.08 -7.26 -17.05
N GLU A 318 18.14 -7.98 -16.43
CA GLU A 318 17.33 -9.01 -17.10
C GLU A 318 16.16 -8.36 -17.89
N GLU A 319 15.75 -9.01 -18.98
CA GLU A 319 14.53 -8.67 -19.72
C GLU A 319 13.27 -9.06 -18.92
N LEU A 320 12.14 -8.40 -19.20
CA LEU A 320 10.86 -8.80 -18.62
C LEU A 320 10.48 -10.23 -19.07
N PRO A 321 10.07 -11.12 -18.15
CA PRO A 321 9.76 -12.50 -18.49
C PRO A 321 8.35 -12.70 -19.09
N TYR A 322 7.60 -11.62 -19.30
CA TYR A 322 6.22 -11.63 -19.79
C TYR A 322 5.91 -10.36 -20.59
N ASP A 323 4.88 -10.44 -21.42
CA ASP A 323 4.25 -9.29 -22.07
C ASP A 323 2.84 -9.00 -21.50
N GLU A 324 2.13 -7.99 -22.04
CA GLU A 324 0.76 -7.66 -21.60
C GLU A 324 -0.24 -8.80 -21.86
N ALA A 325 -0.04 -9.63 -22.89
CA ALA A 325 -0.95 -10.71 -23.25
C ALA A 325 -0.85 -11.91 -22.31
N ASP A 326 0.29 -12.10 -21.65
CA ASP A 326 0.50 -13.13 -20.62
C ASP A 326 -0.24 -12.81 -19.29
N LEU A 327 -0.55 -11.53 -19.07
CA LEU A 327 -1.07 -11.02 -17.80
C LEU A 327 -2.60 -11.06 -17.76
N LEU A 328 -3.13 -12.21 -17.34
CA LEU A 328 -4.57 -12.38 -17.12
C LEU A 328 -4.96 -12.05 -15.67
N THR A 329 -5.86 -11.09 -15.50
CA THR A 329 -6.50 -10.80 -14.20
C THR A 329 -7.45 -11.94 -13.80
N ARG A 330 -7.13 -12.65 -12.72
CA ARG A 330 -7.91 -13.78 -12.20
C ARG A 330 -8.56 -13.44 -10.86
N GLY A 331 -9.88 -13.31 -10.88
CA GLY A 331 -10.67 -13.05 -9.68
C GLY A 331 -10.62 -11.58 -9.25
N TRP A 332 -10.62 -11.35 -7.94
CA TRP A 332 -10.64 -10.02 -7.31
C TRP A 332 -9.81 -10.05 -6.04
N ALA A 333 -9.06 -9.00 -5.77
CA ALA A 333 -8.35 -8.80 -4.52
C ALA A 333 -8.77 -7.48 -3.87
N ILE A 334 -8.89 -7.48 -2.55
CA ILE A 334 -9.12 -6.30 -1.72
C ILE A 334 -8.02 -6.29 -0.66
N GLU A 335 -7.36 -5.16 -0.47
CA GLU A 335 -6.42 -4.92 0.62
C GLU A 335 -7.01 -3.94 1.64
N CYS A 336 -6.71 -4.17 2.91
CA CYS A 336 -7.01 -3.24 3.99
C CYS A 336 -5.72 -2.95 4.77
N ARG A 337 -5.44 -1.66 4.99
CA ARG A 337 -4.34 -1.20 5.82
C ARG A 337 -4.74 -1.20 7.28
N ILE A 338 -4.11 -2.05 8.09
CA ILE A 338 -4.29 -2.09 9.53
C ILE A 338 -3.33 -1.10 10.15
N VAL A 339 -3.86 -0.03 10.73
CA VAL A 339 -3.07 1.04 11.37
C VAL A 339 -3.33 1.12 12.87
N ALA A 340 -2.30 1.54 13.61
CA ALA A 340 -2.35 1.84 15.03
C ALA A 340 -2.95 3.23 15.26
N GLU A 341 -4.21 3.41 14.90
CA GLU A 341 -4.97 4.64 15.12
C GLU A 341 -6.33 4.27 15.70
N ASP A 342 -6.82 5.08 16.64
CA ASP A 342 -8.14 4.88 17.24
C ASP A 342 -9.22 5.64 16.43
N PRO A 343 -9.97 4.97 15.54
CA PRO A 343 -10.97 5.64 14.70
C PRO A 343 -12.08 6.30 15.52
N PHE A 344 -12.34 5.84 16.75
CA PHE A 344 -13.38 6.37 17.64
C PHE A 344 -12.89 7.50 18.53
N ASN A 345 -11.59 7.79 18.47
CA ASN A 345 -10.95 8.93 19.12
C ASN A 345 -10.22 9.79 18.09
N ASN A 346 -10.93 10.20 17.05
CA ASN A 346 -10.45 11.06 15.95
C ASN A 346 -9.19 10.54 15.23
N PHE A 347 -8.99 9.21 15.20
CA PHE A 347 -7.81 8.55 14.65
C PHE A 347 -6.51 9.05 15.28
N LEU A 348 -6.53 9.28 16.60
CA LEU A 348 -5.30 9.55 17.33
C LEU A 348 -4.36 8.33 17.20
N PRO A 349 -3.07 8.55 16.90
CA PRO A 349 -2.09 7.46 16.89
C PRO A 349 -2.05 6.73 18.23
N SER A 350 -2.10 5.41 18.17
CA SER A 350 -2.02 4.52 19.33
C SER A 350 -0.61 3.95 19.43
N VAL A 351 0.16 4.50 20.37
CA VAL A 351 1.52 4.03 20.68
C VAL A 351 1.51 3.10 21.87
N GLY A 352 2.49 2.21 21.94
CA GLY A 352 2.64 1.28 23.05
C GLY A 352 3.08 -0.11 22.63
N ARG A 353 3.15 -1.01 23.61
CA ARG A 353 3.58 -2.39 23.39
C ARG A 353 2.43 -3.24 22.91
N VAL A 354 2.61 -3.90 21.76
CA VAL A 354 1.72 -4.98 21.31
C VAL A 354 1.93 -6.17 22.23
N VAL A 355 0.89 -6.57 22.93
CA VAL A 355 0.89 -7.66 23.91
C VAL A 355 0.70 -8.99 23.21
N LEU A 356 -0.22 -9.00 22.25
CA LEU A 356 -0.60 -10.16 21.47
C LEU A 356 -0.89 -9.68 20.04
N ALA A 357 -0.26 -10.33 19.07
CA ALA A 357 -0.58 -10.22 17.66
C ALA A 357 -0.97 -11.60 17.12
N ARG A 358 -2.24 -11.76 16.75
CA ARG A 358 -2.76 -12.95 16.07
C ARG A 358 -3.28 -12.56 14.70
N GLU A 359 -2.49 -12.86 13.70
CA GLU A 359 -2.82 -12.58 12.30
C GLU A 359 -3.81 -13.58 11.72
N PRO A 360 -4.69 -13.15 10.79
CA PRO A 360 -5.59 -14.05 10.10
C PRO A 360 -4.82 -14.90 9.07
N ALA A 361 -5.35 -16.08 8.79
CA ALA A 361 -4.78 -16.99 7.80
C ALA A 361 -5.90 -17.74 7.05
N GLY A 362 -5.53 -18.65 6.16
CA GLY A 362 -6.45 -19.53 5.43
C GLY A 362 -6.61 -19.16 3.94
N PRO A 363 -7.47 -19.90 3.21
CA PRO A 363 -7.55 -19.79 1.76
C PRO A 363 -7.87 -18.39 1.25
N GLY A 364 -6.98 -17.86 0.41
CA GLY A 364 -7.14 -16.55 -0.22
C GLY A 364 -6.85 -15.36 0.69
N ILE A 365 -6.21 -15.55 1.85
CA ILE A 365 -5.69 -14.46 2.68
C ILE A 365 -4.17 -14.40 2.59
N ARG A 366 -3.66 -13.20 2.34
CA ARG A 366 -2.25 -12.82 2.45
C ARG A 366 -2.13 -11.74 3.51
N VAL A 367 -1.09 -11.83 4.35
CA VAL A 367 -0.76 -10.80 5.34
C VAL A 367 0.69 -10.39 5.15
N GLU A 368 0.92 -9.09 4.99
CA GLU A 368 2.25 -8.48 5.04
C GLU A 368 2.33 -7.60 6.28
N SER A 369 3.20 -7.93 7.22
CA SER A 369 3.33 -7.21 8.49
C SER A 369 4.76 -7.32 9.02
N ALA A 370 5.04 -6.54 10.06
CA ALA A 370 6.20 -6.74 10.93
C ALA A 370 5.79 -6.96 12.39
N LEU A 371 4.54 -7.40 12.63
CA LEU A 371 3.95 -7.56 13.96
C LEU A 371 4.45 -8.84 14.66
N TYR A 372 4.80 -8.72 15.94
CA TYR A 372 5.05 -9.86 16.82
C TYR A 372 4.75 -9.49 18.26
N ASP A 373 4.53 -10.49 19.11
CA ASP A 373 4.28 -10.28 20.53
C ASP A 373 5.45 -9.53 21.18
N GLY A 374 5.14 -8.39 21.78
CA GLY A 374 6.09 -7.51 22.44
C GLY A 374 6.70 -6.42 21.58
N VAL A 375 6.34 -6.31 20.29
CA VAL A 375 6.79 -5.18 19.46
C VAL A 375 6.25 -3.86 20.01
N GLU A 376 7.06 -2.80 19.94
CA GLU A 376 6.66 -1.47 20.38
C GLU A 376 6.23 -0.62 19.17
N VAL A 377 5.00 -0.09 19.21
CA VAL A 377 4.51 0.91 18.27
C VAL A 377 4.96 2.27 18.79
N THR A 378 5.81 2.94 18.02
CA THR A 378 6.46 4.19 18.43
C THR A 378 5.87 5.40 17.68
N PRO A 379 6.00 6.63 18.21
CA PRO A 379 5.49 7.84 17.55
C PRO A 379 6.38 8.35 16.40
N TYR A 380 7.50 7.67 16.10
CA TYR A 380 8.52 8.20 15.19
C TYR A 380 8.24 7.92 13.70
N TYR A 381 7.46 6.89 13.40
CA TYR A 381 7.19 6.42 12.03
C TYR A 381 5.68 6.33 11.77
N ASP A 382 5.34 5.86 10.57
CA ASP A 382 3.95 5.62 10.19
C ASP A 382 3.27 4.59 11.10
N SER A 383 1.94 4.68 11.18
CA SER A 383 1.10 3.87 12.03
C SER A 383 0.77 2.49 11.43
N LEU A 384 1.30 2.12 10.26
CA LEU A 384 0.97 0.85 9.60
C LEU A 384 1.50 -0.33 10.41
N LEU A 385 0.59 -1.23 10.79
CA LEU A 385 0.90 -2.46 11.48
C LEU A 385 0.97 -3.65 10.52
N ALA A 386 0.00 -3.74 9.63
CA ALA A 386 -0.12 -4.83 8.67
C ALA A 386 -0.96 -4.42 7.46
N LYS A 387 -0.78 -5.17 6.37
CA LYS A 387 -1.66 -5.16 5.19
C LYS A 387 -2.30 -6.52 5.11
N VAL A 388 -3.62 -6.56 5.08
CA VAL A 388 -4.37 -7.80 4.87
C VAL A 388 -4.93 -7.74 3.47
N THR A 389 -4.58 -8.70 2.63
CA THR A 389 -5.11 -8.83 1.27
C THR A 389 -5.96 -10.08 1.16
N ALA A 390 -7.21 -9.93 0.72
CA ALA A 390 -8.15 -11.02 0.52
C ALA A 390 -8.44 -11.19 -0.97
N TRP A 391 -8.28 -12.40 -1.48
CA TRP A 391 -8.63 -12.78 -2.85
C TRP A 391 -9.96 -13.52 -2.90
N GLY A 392 -10.73 -13.36 -3.96
CA GLY A 392 -11.92 -14.14 -4.28
C GLY A 392 -12.11 -14.35 -5.77
N ARG A 393 -12.99 -15.28 -6.17
CA ARG A 393 -13.33 -15.50 -7.59
C ARG A 393 -14.10 -14.32 -8.20
N ASN A 394 -14.69 -13.49 -7.36
CA ASN A 394 -15.37 -12.24 -7.66
C ASN A 394 -15.21 -11.28 -6.47
N ARG A 395 -15.63 -10.03 -6.63
CA ARG A 395 -15.52 -8.98 -5.62
C ARG A 395 -16.16 -9.36 -4.28
N GLU A 396 -17.35 -9.94 -4.31
CA GLU A 396 -18.05 -10.36 -3.08
C GLU A 396 -17.33 -11.50 -2.36
N GLY A 397 -16.72 -12.42 -3.09
CA GLY A 397 -15.88 -13.48 -2.53
C GLY A 397 -14.62 -12.92 -1.84
N ALA A 398 -14.02 -11.86 -2.39
CA ALA A 398 -12.91 -11.16 -1.75
C ALA A 398 -13.37 -10.41 -0.50
N ARG A 399 -14.49 -9.67 -0.59
CA ARG A 399 -15.10 -8.93 0.53
C ARG A 399 -15.43 -9.85 1.69
N THR A 400 -16.17 -10.92 1.47
CA THR A 400 -16.56 -11.87 2.53
C THR A 400 -15.36 -12.53 3.21
N ARG A 401 -14.29 -12.84 2.47
CA ARG A 401 -13.03 -13.32 3.03
C ARG A 401 -12.31 -12.25 3.84
N MET A 402 -12.28 -11.00 3.38
CA MET A 402 -11.72 -9.88 4.12
C MET A 402 -12.45 -9.68 5.45
N ARG A 403 -13.78 -9.69 5.44
CA ARG A 403 -14.60 -9.58 6.66
C ARG A 403 -14.22 -10.62 7.70
N ARG A 404 -14.09 -11.88 7.29
CA ARG A 404 -13.63 -12.97 8.15
C ARG A 404 -12.20 -12.71 8.66
N ALA A 405 -11.28 -12.33 7.78
CA ALA A 405 -9.89 -12.06 8.15
C ALA A 405 -9.78 -10.93 9.20
N LEU A 406 -10.50 -9.82 9.02
CA LEU A 406 -10.54 -8.73 9.99
C LEU A 406 -11.15 -9.15 11.33
N ALA A 407 -12.19 -10.00 11.33
CA ALA A 407 -12.78 -10.52 12.56
C ALA A 407 -11.83 -11.46 13.34
N GLU A 408 -11.00 -12.22 12.62
CA GLU A 408 -9.99 -13.12 13.19
C GLU A 408 -8.71 -12.39 13.64
N PHE A 409 -8.41 -11.22 13.07
CA PHE A 409 -7.21 -10.45 13.42
C PHE A 409 -7.34 -9.86 14.82
N LYS A 410 -6.45 -10.25 15.73
CA LYS A 410 -6.35 -9.68 17.09
C LYS A 410 -5.02 -8.99 17.29
N VAL A 411 -5.09 -7.70 17.63
CA VAL A 411 -3.96 -6.90 18.10
C VAL A 411 -4.37 -6.35 19.46
N VAL A 412 -3.60 -6.67 20.49
CA VAL A 412 -3.87 -6.28 21.88
C VAL A 412 -2.73 -5.40 22.38
N GLY A 413 -3.04 -4.35 23.15
CA GLY A 413 -2.06 -3.42 23.72
C GLY A 413 -2.01 -2.06 23.03
N VAL A 414 -2.47 -1.99 21.78
CA VAL A 414 -2.68 -0.75 21.02
C VAL A 414 -4.05 -0.79 20.34
N ALA A 415 -4.67 0.36 20.16
CA ALA A 415 -5.90 0.50 19.38
C ALA A 415 -5.60 0.36 17.89
N THR A 416 -6.55 -0.16 17.12
CA THR A 416 -6.44 -0.29 15.67
C THR A 416 -7.71 0.15 14.95
N ASN A 417 -7.57 0.43 13.67
CA ASN A 417 -8.68 0.77 12.78
C ASN A 417 -9.48 -0.46 12.29
N ILE A 418 -9.21 -1.68 12.76
CA ILE A 418 -9.92 -2.91 12.31
C ILE A 418 -11.44 -2.77 12.38
N PRO A 419 -12.04 -2.28 13.48
CA PRO A 419 -13.49 -2.08 13.56
C PRO A 419 -14.05 -1.15 12.49
N TYR A 420 -13.31 -0.08 12.20
CA TYR A 420 -13.68 0.92 11.20
C TYR A 420 -13.71 0.29 9.80
N LEU A 421 -12.70 -0.51 9.47
CA LEU A 421 -12.64 -1.27 8.22
C LEU A 421 -13.80 -2.26 8.10
N GLN A 422 -14.15 -2.97 9.17
CA GLN A 422 -15.28 -3.89 9.17
C GLN A 422 -16.61 -3.19 8.85
N GLN A 423 -16.84 -2.00 9.43
CA GLN A 423 -18.02 -1.19 9.14
C GLN A 423 -18.05 -0.71 7.68
N ILE A 424 -16.91 -0.25 7.13
CA ILE A 424 -16.84 0.15 5.71
C ILE A 424 -17.25 -1.00 4.80
N LEU A 425 -16.73 -2.21 5.04
CA LEU A 425 -17.04 -3.38 4.21
C LEU A 425 -18.51 -3.80 4.26
N ASP A 426 -19.27 -3.38 5.29
CA ASP A 426 -20.71 -3.61 5.43
C ASP A 426 -21.58 -2.54 4.79
N GLN A 427 -21.02 -1.39 4.39
CA GLN A 427 -21.83 -0.32 3.81
C GLN A 427 -22.45 -0.74 2.48
N PRO A 428 -23.76 -0.50 2.25
CA PRO A 428 -24.42 -0.81 0.98
C PRO A 428 -23.71 -0.21 -0.25
N ASP A 429 -23.21 1.02 -0.10
CA ASP A 429 -22.46 1.74 -1.12
C ASP A 429 -21.12 1.06 -1.43
N PHE A 430 -20.39 0.59 -0.40
CA PHE A 430 -19.18 -0.21 -0.61
C PHE A 430 -19.50 -1.54 -1.31
N ILE A 431 -20.55 -2.26 -0.88
CA ILE A 431 -20.94 -3.56 -1.45
C ILE A 431 -21.30 -3.44 -2.93
N SER A 432 -22.13 -2.45 -3.25
CA SER A 432 -22.63 -2.20 -4.61
C SER A 432 -21.59 -1.56 -5.53
N GLY A 433 -20.50 -1.03 -4.97
CA GLY A 433 -19.46 -0.35 -5.74
C GLY A 433 -19.69 1.16 -5.90
N HIS A 434 -20.70 1.76 -5.28
CA HIS A 434 -21.03 3.19 -5.38
C HIS A 434 -20.22 4.01 -4.36
N PHE A 435 -18.92 4.16 -4.61
CA PHE A 435 -18.03 4.94 -3.77
C PHE A 435 -17.06 5.77 -4.62
N ASP A 436 -16.51 6.80 -3.99
CA ASP A 436 -15.54 7.72 -4.56
C ASP A 436 -14.60 8.21 -3.43
N THR A 437 -13.72 9.15 -3.74
CA THR A 437 -12.76 9.74 -2.80
C THR A 437 -13.39 10.46 -1.61
N ASP A 438 -14.65 10.86 -1.71
CA ASP A 438 -15.39 11.53 -0.63
C ASP A 438 -16.29 10.53 0.15
N PHE A 439 -16.14 9.22 -0.09
CA PHE A 439 -16.99 8.18 0.51
C PHE A 439 -17.01 8.21 2.05
N LEU A 440 -15.84 8.34 2.68
CA LEU A 440 -15.73 8.35 4.15
C LEU A 440 -16.20 9.66 4.78
N ASP A 441 -16.25 10.76 4.01
CA ASP A 441 -16.81 12.03 4.48
C ASP A 441 -18.36 11.98 4.51
N ARG A 442 -18.97 11.10 3.71
CA ARG A 442 -20.43 10.88 3.68
C ARG A 442 -20.91 9.83 4.67
N HIS A 443 -20.03 8.94 5.13
CA HIS A 443 -20.40 7.81 5.98
C HIS A 443 -19.79 7.98 7.37
N GLU A 444 -20.61 8.45 8.32
CA GLU A 444 -20.25 8.42 9.74
C GLU A 444 -20.27 6.98 10.26
N VAL A 445 -19.18 6.57 10.89
CA VAL A 445 -19.05 5.24 11.51
C VAL A 445 -19.60 5.29 12.93
N VAL A 446 -20.43 4.31 13.28
CA VAL A 446 -21.16 4.28 14.56
C VAL A 446 -20.25 3.78 15.68
N VAL A 447 -20.28 4.49 16.82
CA VAL A 447 -19.40 4.29 17.99
C VAL A 447 -19.97 3.26 18.99
N GLU A 448 -21.29 3.10 19.05
CA GLU A 448 -21.97 2.59 20.27
C GLU A 448 -21.81 1.09 20.56
N GLU A 449 -21.73 0.20 19.57
CA GLU A 449 -21.68 -1.25 19.84
C GLU A 449 -20.27 -1.80 20.09
N HIS A 450 -19.21 -1.13 19.61
CA HIS A 450 -17.87 -1.72 19.54
C HIS A 450 -16.99 -1.47 20.78
N LEU A 451 -17.27 -0.40 21.53
CA LEU A 451 -16.54 -0.07 22.77
C LEU A 451 -16.73 -1.13 23.86
N ALA A 452 -17.87 -1.83 23.87
CA ALA A 452 -18.14 -2.89 24.85
C ALA A 452 -17.27 -4.13 24.60
N GLU A 453 -17.15 -4.59 23.36
CA GLU A 453 -16.31 -5.74 23.00
C GLU A 453 -14.82 -5.45 23.20
N GLN A 454 -14.35 -4.26 22.79
CA GLN A 454 -12.95 -3.85 23.00
C GLN A 454 -12.60 -3.79 24.48
N ARG A 455 -13.51 -3.32 25.35
CA ARG A 455 -13.33 -3.36 26.80
C ARG A 455 -13.21 -4.79 27.32
N SER A 456 -14.08 -5.71 26.89
CA SER A 456 -13.99 -7.11 27.30
C SER A 456 -12.67 -7.77 26.88
N PHE A 457 -12.17 -7.50 25.66
CA PHE A 457 -10.86 -8.01 25.24
C PHE A 457 -9.71 -7.39 26.05
N ALA A 458 -9.76 -6.09 26.34
CA ALA A 458 -8.76 -5.42 27.18
C ALA A 458 -8.76 -5.96 28.61
N GLU A 459 -9.93 -6.23 29.18
CA GLU A 459 -10.10 -6.83 30.51
C GLU A 459 -9.55 -8.27 30.54
N ILE A 460 -9.85 -9.09 29.53
CA ILE A 460 -9.30 -10.45 29.40
C ILE A 460 -7.78 -10.41 29.24
N ALA A 461 -7.25 -9.49 28.44
CA ALA A 461 -5.82 -9.33 28.24
C ALA A 461 -5.11 -8.88 29.53
N ALA A 462 -5.69 -7.93 30.25
CA ALA A 462 -5.20 -7.50 31.56
C ALA A 462 -5.22 -8.67 32.55
N LEU A 463 -6.29 -9.47 32.56
CA LEU A 463 -6.38 -10.67 33.40
C LEU A 463 -5.27 -11.67 33.04
N LEU A 464 -5.07 -11.96 31.75
CA LEU A 464 -4.02 -12.89 31.29
C LEU A 464 -2.60 -12.39 31.61
N MET A 465 -2.34 -11.09 31.58
CA MET A 465 -1.06 -10.54 32.03
C MET A 465 -0.85 -10.72 33.54
N VAL A 466 -1.89 -10.46 34.34
CA VAL A 466 -1.83 -10.58 35.80
C VAL A 466 -1.68 -12.05 36.20
N THR A 467 -2.38 -12.98 35.54
CA THR A 467 -2.34 -14.41 35.87
C THR A 467 -1.20 -15.16 35.20
N GLY A 468 -0.66 -14.65 34.08
CA GLY A 468 0.44 -15.28 33.34
C GLY A 468 1.85 -14.87 33.82
N GLY A 469 1.95 -13.83 34.64
CA GLY A 469 3.22 -13.33 35.20
C GLY A 469 3.78 -14.12 36.39
N GLU A 470 3.00 -15.03 36.97
CA GLU A 470 3.39 -15.82 38.16
C GLU A 470 3.11 -17.32 38.01
N ALA A 471 3.34 -17.90 36.82
CA ALA A 471 3.41 -19.36 36.71
C ALA A 471 4.84 -19.82 37.03
N ASP A 472 5.13 -19.95 38.33
CA ASP A 472 6.29 -20.67 38.84
C ASP A 472 6.30 -22.09 38.24
N HIS A 473 7.29 -22.38 37.40
CA HIS A 473 7.42 -23.65 36.66
C HIS A 473 7.80 -24.85 37.55
N SER A 474 7.64 -24.77 38.87
CA SER A 474 8.13 -25.78 39.82
C SER A 474 7.08 -26.80 40.32
N GLU A 475 5.77 -26.62 40.09
CA GLU A 475 4.75 -27.54 40.68
C GLU A 475 4.12 -28.56 39.72
N TYR A 476 4.33 -28.48 38.40
CA TYR A 476 3.70 -29.44 37.47
C TYR A 476 4.41 -30.79 37.32
N ALA A 477 5.56 -31.00 37.98
CA ALA A 477 6.33 -32.24 37.90
C ALA A 477 5.98 -33.28 38.99
N ALA A 478 5.16 -32.94 39.99
CA ALA A 478 4.93 -33.81 41.16
C ALA A 478 3.60 -34.59 41.17
N ALA A 479 2.69 -34.38 40.21
CA ALA A 479 1.32 -34.90 40.31
C ALA A 479 0.93 -36.05 39.36
N ASN A 480 1.80 -36.49 38.45
CA ASN A 480 1.48 -37.60 37.52
C ASN A 480 2.30 -38.86 37.83
N GLY A 481 2.07 -39.42 39.02
CA GLY A 481 2.41 -40.80 39.34
C GLY A 481 1.22 -41.72 39.07
N GLY A 482 1.36 -42.60 38.07
CA GLY A 482 0.73 -43.92 38.04
C GLY A 482 -0.71 -44.01 37.48
N GLY A 483 -0.85 -44.74 36.37
CA GLY A 483 -2.16 -45.22 35.91
C GLY A 483 -2.17 -45.74 34.48
N ALA A 484 -1.52 -46.86 34.21
CA ALA A 484 -1.63 -47.58 32.94
C ALA A 484 -3.00 -48.26 32.82
N LEU A 485 -3.71 -48.04 31.71
CA LEU A 485 -4.85 -48.85 31.27
C LEU A 485 -4.83 -49.05 29.73
N PRO A 486 -5.40 -50.17 29.24
CA PRO A 486 -4.79 -50.96 28.17
C PRO A 486 -5.26 -50.60 26.77
N VAL A 487 -4.36 -50.86 25.82
CA VAL A 487 -4.58 -50.81 24.37
C VAL A 487 -5.34 -52.05 23.92
N ASN A 488 -6.52 -51.88 23.29
CA ASN A 488 -6.95 -52.75 22.18
C ASN A 488 -8.20 -52.24 21.46
N GLY A 489 -8.22 -52.38 20.12
CA GLY A 489 -9.45 -52.49 19.34
C GLY A 489 -9.56 -51.59 18.10
N LYS A 490 -9.16 -52.12 16.93
CA LYS A 490 -9.42 -51.55 15.59
C LYS A 490 -10.93 -51.48 15.27
N ALA A 491 -11.40 -50.35 14.72
CA ALA A 491 -12.50 -50.31 13.72
C ALA A 491 -12.56 -48.93 13.00
N PRO A 492 -13.16 -48.82 11.80
CA PRO A 492 -12.67 -47.97 10.72
C PRO A 492 -13.39 -46.61 10.57
N ALA A 493 -12.69 -45.68 9.91
CA ALA A 493 -13.18 -44.36 9.52
C ALA A 493 -14.34 -44.43 8.51
N SER A 494 -15.48 -43.84 8.87
CA SER A 494 -16.57 -43.51 7.94
C SER A 494 -16.74 -41.99 7.88
N SER A 495 -16.43 -41.40 6.72
CA SER A 495 -16.47 -39.97 6.48
C SER A 495 -17.89 -39.48 6.17
N HIS A 496 -18.38 -38.55 6.98
CA HIS A 496 -19.74 -38.00 6.99
C HIS A 496 -20.10 -37.02 5.85
N TRP A 497 -19.37 -37.03 4.73
CA TRP A 497 -19.54 -36.01 3.68
C TRP A 497 -20.60 -36.35 2.60
N ARG A 498 -21.10 -37.59 2.55
CA ARG A 498 -22.08 -38.01 1.52
C ARG A 498 -23.54 -37.95 1.93
N THR A 499 -23.85 -37.71 3.20
CA THR A 499 -25.24 -37.68 3.70
C THR A 499 -25.85 -36.27 3.68
N GLN A 500 -25.04 -35.22 3.46
CA GLN A 500 -25.50 -33.82 3.47
C GLN A 500 -25.89 -33.26 2.08
N MET A 501 -25.68 -34.03 1.00
CA MET A 501 -25.99 -33.59 -0.38
C MET A 501 -27.18 -34.33 -1.02
N ALA A 502 -27.90 -35.17 -0.27
CA ALA A 502 -29.07 -35.91 -0.77
C ALA A 502 -30.40 -35.14 -0.68
N GLY A 503 -30.39 -33.89 -0.21
CA GLY A 503 -31.60 -33.05 -0.07
C GLY A 503 -31.90 -32.10 -1.23
N LEU A 504 -31.08 -32.09 -2.29
CA LEU A 504 -31.19 -31.11 -3.39
C LEU A 504 -31.08 -31.76 -4.78
N SER A 505 -31.94 -32.73 -5.08
CA SER A 505 -32.12 -33.23 -6.45
C SER A 505 -33.50 -33.85 -6.69
N GLY A 506 -34.52 -33.00 -6.78
CA GLY A 506 -35.80 -33.34 -7.41
C GLY A 506 -36.00 -32.51 -8.68
N GLY A 507 -35.67 -33.05 -9.85
CA GLY A 507 -35.90 -32.35 -11.13
C GLY A 507 -35.18 -32.99 -12.32
N ARG A 508 -35.95 -33.64 -13.19
CA ARG A 508 -35.55 -34.44 -14.36
C ARG A 508 -34.71 -33.66 -15.40
N GLY A 509 -33.78 -34.36 -16.06
CA GLY A 509 -33.25 -33.96 -17.37
C GLY A 509 -31.82 -34.44 -17.65
N MET A 510 -31.67 -35.69 -18.10
CA MET A 510 -30.41 -36.22 -18.63
C MET A 510 -29.96 -35.44 -19.88
N GLY A 511 -28.82 -34.75 -19.80
CA GLY A 511 -28.10 -34.19 -20.94
C GLY A 511 -26.61 -34.55 -20.82
N ARG A 512 -26.12 -35.35 -21.75
CA ARG A 512 -24.70 -35.76 -21.87
C ARG A 512 -23.80 -34.53 -22.04
N TRP A 513 -22.74 -34.44 -21.23
CA TRP A 513 -21.60 -33.55 -21.49
C TRP A 513 -20.54 -34.31 -22.31
N PRO A 514 -20.09 -33.81 -23.47
CA PRO A 514 -18.90 -34.32 -24.14
C PRO A 514 -17.62 -33.77 -23.48
N ARG A 515 -16.57 -34.58 -23.55
CA ARG A 515 -15.18 -34.28 -23.16
C ARG A 515 -14.52 -33.36 -24.19
N SER A 516 -13.48 -32.63 -23.74
CA SER A 516 -12.58 -31.69 -24.47
C SER A 516 -13.25 -30.37 -24.89
N ILE A 517 -12.70 -29.18 -24.64
CA ILE A 517 -11.31 -28.68 -24.63
C ILE A 517 -11.01 -27.89 -23.35
#